data_AF-A0A060QIR6-F1
#
_entry.id   AF-A0A060QIR6-F1
#
_cell.length_a   1.000
_cell.length_b   1.000
_cell.length_c   1.000
_cell.angle_alpha   90.00
_cell.angle_beta   90.00
_cell.angle_gamma   90.00
#
_symmetry.space_group_name_H-M   'P 1'
#
loop_
_entity.id
_entity.type
_entity.pdbx_description
1 polymer ?
#
loop_
_entity_poly.entity_id
_entity_poly.type
_entity_poly.pdbx_seq_one_letter_code
_entity_poly.pdbx_strand_id
1 'polypeptide(L)'
;MQMLQKRVSSGFAQVARRIGRMGRQYRVTDPLTPLGHAVGAAYLCLDVDAGFRMRKPKGWGQVMTLGLSDARDLAIGDYIALGERFYFVAEMEPCRPALFVACNREISVMGMRGAEGLLVDHCPASLWMTGKGEDRHSGMPGALRSGSYMLHLPVMPGFCLKPYMQVLDEKGARYLVDTVELSQNGTRALLSMQQV
;
A
#
# COMPACT_ATOMS: atom_id res chain seq x y z
N MET A 1 -1.28 -19.55 -24.45
CA MET A 1 -0.71 -18.69 -23.38
C MET A 1 -0.89 -19.25 -21.96
N GLN A 2 -2.04 -19.83 -21.57
CA GLN A 2 -2.27 -20.31 -20.19
C GLN A 2 -1.25 -21.36 -19.68
N MET A 3 -0.77 -22.26 -20.54
CA MET A 3 0.22 -23.28 -20.14
C MET A 3 1.60 -22.68 -19.83
N LEU A 4 2.00 -21.62 -20.55
CA LEU A 4 3.23 -20.87 -20.25
C LEU A 4 3.11 -20.15 -18.91
N GLN A 5 2.01 -19.43 -18.68
CA GLN A 5 1.74 -18.74 -17.41
C GLN A 5 1.84 -19.70 -16.21
N LYS A 6 1.24 -20.90 -16.31
CA LYS A 6 1.31 -21.92 -15.26
C LYS A 6 2.75 -22.36 -14.97
N ARG A 7 3.58 -22.55 -16.01
CA ARG A 7 4.99 -22.93 -15.85
C ARG A 7 5.81 -21.82 -15.19
N VAL A 8 5.64 -20.57 -15.64
CA VAL A 8 6.32 -19.41 -15.05
C VAL A 8 5.92 -19.25 -13.57
N SER A 9 4.62 -19.31 -13.28
CA SER A 9 4.10 -19.21 -11.91
C SER A 9 4.61 -20.35 -11.02
N SER A 10 4.74 -21.57 -11.56
CA SER A 10 5.35 -22.70 -10.84
C SER A 10 6.83 -22.45 -10.52
N GLY A 11 7.58 -21.85 -11.44
CA GLY A 11 8.96 -21.42 -11.18
C GLY A 11 9.05 -20.39 -10.06
N PHE A 12 8.20 -19.35 -10.10
CA PHE A 12 8.11 -18.35 -9.03
C PHE A 12 7.76 -18.97 -7.68
N ALA A 13 6.79 -19.89 -7.65
CA ALA A 13 6.38 -20.60 -6.45
C ALA A 13 7.51 -21.46 -5.85
N GLN A 14 8.33 -22.08 -6.69
CA GLN A 14 9.49 -22.86 -6.23
C GLN A 14 10.56 -21.97 -5.60
N VAL A 15 10.85 -20.81 -6.20
CA VAL A 15 11.81 -19.85 -5.64
C VAL A 15 11.29 -19.30 -4.32
N ALA A 16 10.03 -18.85 -4.29
CA ALA A 16 9.39 -18.33 -3.09
C ALA A 16 9.44 -19.32 -1.92
N ARG A 17 9.15 -20.60 -2.16
CA ARG A 17 9.23 -21.64 -1.12
C ARG A 17 10.64 -21.93 -0.60
N ARG A 18 11.67 -21.69 -1.41
CA ARG A 18 13.08 -21.98 -1.04
C ARG A 18 13.73 -20.84 -0.28
N ILE A 19 13.53 -19.61 -0.71
CA ILE A 19 14.26 -18.43 -0.20
C ILE A 19 13.34 -17.31 0.30
N GLY A 20 12.03 -17.43 0.08
CA GLY A 20 11.05 -16.48 0.58
C GLY A 20 10.70 -16.72 2.04
N ARG A 21 9.85 -15.84 2.57
CA ARG A 21 9.31 -15.95 3.93
C ARG A 21 7.82 -16.22 3.85
N MET A 22 7.34 -17.09 4.74
CA MET A 22 5.91 -17.35 4.85
C MET A 22 5.21 -16.13 5.46
N GLY A 23 4.09 -15.74 4.85
CA GLY A 23 3.21 -14.67 5.29
C GLY A 23 1.75 -15.07 5.23
N ARG A 24 0.90 -14.29 5.90
CA ARG A 24 -0.57 -14.45 5.84
C ARG A 24 -1.13 -13.55 4.75
N GLN A 25 -1.97 -14.12 3.90
CA GLN A 25 -2.66 -13.41 2.83
C GLN A 25 -4.05 -12.99 3.30
N TYR A 26 -4.42 -11.74 3.02
CA TYR A 26 -5.73 -11.18 3.28
C TYR A 26 -6.28 -10.55 2.01
N ARG A 27 -7.60 -10.60 1.83
CA ARG A 27 -8.31 -9.92 0.76
C ARG A 27 -9.23 -8.88 1.36
N VAL A 28 -9.14 -7.63 0.87
CA VAL A 28 -10.02 -6.56 1.34
C VAL A 28 -11.42 -6.81 0.80
N THR A 29 -12.36 -7.15 1.69
CA THR A 29 -13.80 -7.25 1.37
C THR A 29 -14.60 -6.11 1.99
N ASP A 30 -14.11 -5.56 3.11
CA ASP A 30 -14.69 -4.43 3.83
C ASP A 30 -13.55 -3.45 4.22
N PRO A 31 -13.59 -2.18 3.80
CA PRO A 31 -12.61 -1.17 4.17
C PRO A 31 -12.52 -0.87 5.68
N LEU A 32 -13.56 -1.18 6.47
CA LEU A 32 -13.53 -1.04 7.94
C LEU A 32 -12.79 -2.20 8.62
N THR A 33 -12.60 -3.32 7.92
CA THR A 33 -11.83 -4.46 8.41
C THR A 33 -10.92 -4.99 7.29
N PRO A 34 -9.90 -4.22 6.86
CA PRO A 34 -9.10 -4.53 5.67
C PRO A 34 -8.30 -5.85 5.79
N LEU A 35 -8.04 -6.29 7.03
CA LEU A 35 -7.39 -7.57 7.33
C LEU A 35 -8.39 -8.62 7.89
N GLY A 36 -9.69 -8.39 7.77
CA GLY A 36 -10.74 -9.24 8.34
C GLY A 36 -10.96 -10.56 7.60
N HIS A 37 -10.60 -10.63 6.32
CA HIS A 37 -10.79 -11.82 5.49
C HIS A 37 -9.45 -12.45 5.10
N ALA A 38 -9.03 -13.46 5.87
CA ALA A 38 -7.83 -14.24 5.59
C ALA A 38 -8.07 -15.25 4.46
N VAL A 39 -7.23 -15.19 3.42
CA VAL A 39 -7.30 -16.09 2.25
C VAL A 39 -6.44 -17.34 2.49
N GLY A 40 -5.32 -17.20 3.18
CA GLY A 40 -4.42 -18.32 3.47
C GLY A 40 -3.01 -17.87 3.87
N ALA A 41 -2.05 -18.75 3.65
CA ALA A 41 -0.63 -18.47 3.84
C ALA A 41 0.13 -18.72 2.53
N ALA A 42 1.14 -17.89 2.27
CA ALA A 42 1.99 -18.00 1.10
C ALA A 42 3.43 -17.62 1.45
N TYR A 43 4.39 -18.26 0.80
CA TYR A 43 5.77 -17.79 0.78
C TYR A 43 5.88 -16.64 -0.20
N LEU A 44 6.56 -15.57 0.24
CA LEU A 44 6.82 -14.38 -0.55
C LEU A 44 8.33 -14.10 -0.53
N CYS A 45 8.91 -13.98 -1.72
CA CYS A 45 10.29 -13.55 -1.93
C CYS A 45 10.27 -12.19 -2.63
N LEU A 46 10.92 -11.19 -2.02
CA LEU A 46 10.88 -9.80 -2.47
C LEU A 46 12.27 -9.33 -2.87
N ASP A 47 12.35 -8.59 -3.97
CA ASP A 47 13.56 -7.88 -4.40
C ASP A 47 13.17 -6.57 -5.11
N VAL A 48 14.07 -5.61 -5.11
CA VAL A 48 13.97 -4.37 -5.89
C VAL A 48 14.53 -4.56 -7.31
N ASP A 49 15.35 -5.58 -7.51
CA ASP A 49 15.93 -5.96 -8.80
C ASP A 49 15.12 -7.07 -9.48
N ALA A 50 14.81 -6.89 -10.76
CA ALA A 50 14.03 -7.87 -11.54
C ALA A 50 14.76 -9.21 -11.74
N GLY A 51 16.07 -9.26 -11.50
CA GLY A 51 16.86 -10.49 -11.53
C GLY A 51 16.81 -11.29 -10.24
N PHE A 52 16.14 -10.81 -9.18
CA PHE A 52 16.04 -11.47 -7.86
C PHE A 52 17.40 -11.91 -7.32
N ARG A 53 18.40 -11.01 -7.43
CA ARG A 53 19.80 -11.30 -7.08
C ARG A 53 20.10 -11.16 -5.59
N MET A 54 19.19 -10.60 -4.80
CA MET A 54 19.31 -10.43 -3.34
C MET A 54 20.57 -9.66 -2.92
N ARG A 55 21.06 -8.74 -3.77
CA ARG A 55 22.38 -8.10 -3.58
C ARG A 55 22.39 -6.99 -2.54
N LYS A 56 21.27 -6.30 -2.37
CA LYS A 56 21.16 -5.14 -1.47
C LYS A 56 19.79 -5.08 -0.83
N PRO A 57 19.69 -4.53 0.40
CA PRO A 57 18.39 -4.25 0.99
C PRO A 57 17.67 -3.16 0.19
N LYS A 58 16.34 -3.14 0.33
CA LYS A 58 15.49 -2.06 -0.18
C LYS A 58 15.92 -0.72 0.44
N GLY A 59 16.02 0.31 -0.40
CA GLY A 59 16.36 1.66 0.06
C GLY A 59 15.28 2.28 0.95
N TRP A 60 15.67 3.21 1.81
CA TRP A 60 14.73 4.05 2.54
C TRP A 60 13.91 4.91 1.56
N GLY A 61 12.59 5.01 1.76
CA GLY A 61 11.69 5.71 0.84
C GLY A 61 11.32 4.93 -0.43
N GLN A 62 11.97 3.80 -0.70
CA GLN A 62 11.56 2.94 -1.82
C GLN A 62 10.34 2.13 -1.41
N VAL A 63 9.20 2.44 -2.01
CA VAL A 63 7.91 1.84 -1.64
C VAL A 63 7.66 0.53 -2.39
N MET A 64 7.91 0.55 -3.70
CA MET A 64 7.61 -0.53 -4.63
C MET A 64 8.71 -1.60 -4.61
N THR A 65 8.30 -2.86 -4.66
CA THR A 65 9.21 -4.02 -4.73
C THR A 65 8.58 -5.12 -5.59
N LEU A 66 9.39 -5.89 -6.30
CA LEU A 66 8.93 -7.05 -7.04
C LEU A 66 8.81 -8.25 -6.11
N GLY A 67 7.84 -9.13 -6.38
CA GLY A 67 7.60 -10.31 -5.56
C GLY A 67 7.34 -11.58 -6.37
N LEU A 68 7.96 -12.67 -5.91
CA LEU A 68 7.65 -14.05 -6.30
C LEU A 68 6.86 -14.70 -5.16
N SER A 69 5.75 -15.34 -5.49
CA SER A 69 4.87 -15.96 -4.51
C SER A 69 4.45 -17.37 -4.94
N ASP A 70 4.15 -18.22 -3.96
CA ASP A 70 3.47 -19.50 -4.17
C ASP A 70 1.96 -19.47 -3.85
N ALA A 71 1.42 -18.28 -3.56
CA ALA A 71 0.00 -18.05 -3.39
C ALA A 71 -0.80 -18.55 -4.61
N ARG A 72 -1.84 -19.36 -4.35
CA ARG A 72 -2.67 -19.96 -5.41
C ARG A 72 -3.72 -18.99 -5.96
N ASP A 73 -4.19 -18.08 -5.11
CA ASP A 73 -5.25 -17.12 -5.42
C ASP A 73 -4.77 -15.71 -5.07
N LEU A 74 -3.62 -15.30 -5.59
CA LEU A 74 -3.11 -13.94 -5.41
C LEU A 74 -3.85 -13.00 -6.36
N ALA A 75 -4.38 -11.90 -5.84
CA ALA A 75 -5.06 -10.86 -6.61
C ALA A 75 -4.50 -9.47 -6.31
N ILE A 76 -4.68 -8.54 -7.24
CA ILE A 76 -4.42 -7.10 -7.02
C ILE A 76 -5.28 -6.63 -5.83
N GLY A 77 -4.67 -5.86 -4.93
CA GLY A 77 -5.29 -5.39 -3.69
C GLY A 77 -5.14 -6.34 -2.49
N ASP A 78 -4.74 -7.61 -2.70
CA ASP A 78 -4.50 -8.52 -1.58
C ASP A 78 -3.30 -8.03 -0.74
N TYR A 79 -3.42 -8.17 0.58
CA TYR A 79 -2.33 -7.94 1.52
C TYR A 79 -1.58 -9.24 1.81
N ILE A 80 -0.27 -9.15 1.96
CA ILE A 80 0.59 -10.18 2.56
C ILE A 80 1.26 -9.58 3.80
N ALA A 81 0.96 -10.17 4.96
CA ALA A 81 1.62 -9.87 6.23
C ALA A 81 2.83 -10.78 6.42
N LEU A 82 4.03 -10.20 6.44
CA LEU A 82 5.32 -10.86 6.68
C LEU A 82 5.85 -10.49 8.07
N GLY A 83 5.30 -11.12 9.10
CA GLY A 83 5.49 -10.69 10.49
C GLY A 83 4.78 -9.36 10.71
N GLU A 84 5.50 -8.33 11.16
CA GLU A 84 4.93 -6.99 11.41
C GLU A 84 4.93 -6.07 10.18
N ARG A 85 5.37 -6.58 9.03
CA ARG A 85 5.40 -5.81 7.78
C ARG A 85 4.26 -6.22 6.88
N PHE A 86 3.57 -5.24 6.32
CA PHE A 86 2.50 -5.46 5.36
C PHE A 86 2.94 -5.01 3.96
N TYR A 87 2.48 -5.76 2.97
CA TYR A 87 2.65 -5.44 1.56
C TYR A 87 1.32 -5.67 0.88
N PHE A 88 0.89 -4.79 -0.02
CA PHE A 88 -0.24 -5.09 -0.90
C PHE A 88 0.20 -5.28 -2.34
N VAL A 89 -0.52 -6.12 -3.08
CA VAL A 89 -0.29 -6.34 -4.51
C VAL A 89 -0.83 -5.15 -5.29
N ALA A 90 0.03 -4.42 -5.98
CA ALA A 90 -0.37 -3.31 -6.84
C ALA A 90 -0.62 -3.74 -8.29
N GLU A 91 0.16 -4.69 -8.82
CA GLU A 91 0.08 -5.06 -10.24
C GLU A 91 0.48 -6.52 -10.46
N MET A 92 -0.18 -7.15 -11.43
CA MET A 92 0.09 -8.52 -11.87
C MET A 92 0.07 -8.60 -13.39
N GLU A 93 1.25 -8.70 -13.99
CA GLU A 93 1.40 -8.89 -15.42
C GLU A 93 1.64 -10.37 -15.78
N PRO A 94 1.12 -10.86 -16.92
CA PRO A 94 1.42 -12.21 -17.40
C PRO A 94 2.93 -12.46 -17.52
N CYS A 95 3.36 -13.60 -17.00
CA CYS A 95 4.73 -14.10 -17.05
C CYS A 95 5.77 -13.17 -16.40
N ARG A 96 5.34 -12.26 -15.52
CA ARG A 96 6.20 -11.37 -14.74
C ARG A 96 5.99 -11.55 -13.23
N PRO A 97 7.01 -11.23 -12.42
CA PRO A 97 6.84 -11.01 -10.98
C PRO A 97 5.73 -10.00 -10.70
N ALA A 98 4.98 -10.22 -9.61
CA ALA A 98 3.99 -9.24 -9.18
C ALA A 98 4.66 -8.02 -8.54
N LEU A 99 4.04 -6.84 -8.66
CA LEU A 99 4.49 -5.62 -8.00
C LEU A 99 3.78 -5.48 -6.65
N PHE A 100 4.56 -5.24 -5.61
CA PHE A 100 4.07 -5.01 -4.26
C PHE A 100 4.43 -3.62 -3.77
N VAL A 101 3.56 -3.08 -2.92
CA VAL A 101 3.74 -1.81 -2.21
C VAL A 101 3.97 -2.12 -0.74
N ALA A 102 5.10 -1.70 -0.19
CA ALA A 102 5.37 -1.87 1.23
C ALA A 102 4.61 -0.83 2.07
N CYS A 103 3.87 -1.29 3.06
CA CYS A 103 3.18 -0.45 4.04
C CYS A 103 4.13 -0.11 5.19
N ASN A 104 4.04 1.12 5.68
CA ASN A 104 4.85 1.64 6.78
C ASN A 104 4.02 2.35 7.86
N ARG A 105 2.71 2.45 7.65
CA ARG A 105 1.74 3.07 8.56
C ARG A 105 0.46 2.28 8.59
N GLU A 106 -0.29 2.46 9.67
CA GLU A 106 -1.67 2.05 9.77
C GLU A 106 -2.51 3.33 9.81
N ILE A 107 -3.53 3.40 8.96
CA ILE A 107 -4.33 4.62 8.82
C ILE A 107 -5.82 4.35 8.99
N SER A 108 -6.53 5.39 9.38
CA SER A 108 -7.99 5.47 9.27
C SER A 108 -8.38 6.65 8.39
N VAL A 109 -9.45 6.50 7.61
CA VAL A 109 -9.97 7.54 6.72
C VAL A 109 -11.34 7.97 7.22
N MET A 110 -11.47 9.27 7.46
CA MET A 110 -12.72 9.92 7.80
C MET A 110 -13.27 10.64 6.57
N GLY A 111 -14.59 10.75 6.51
CA GLY A 111 -15.27 11.61 5.54
C GLY A 111 -14.84 13.09 5.62
N MET A 112 -15.36 13.86 4.68
CA MET A 112 -15.13 15.31 4.63
C MET A 112 -15.77 15.98 5.86
N ARG A 113 -15.26 17.15 6.26
CA ARG A 113 -15.90 17.95 7.34
C ARG A 113 -17.38 18.18 7.03
N GLY A 114 -18.25 17.91 8.00
CA GLY A 114 -19.71 17.98 7.85
C GLY A 114 -20.38 16.67 7.41
N ALA A 115 -19.60 15.66 7.03
CA ALA A 115 -20.05 14.28 6.77
C ALA A 115 -19.05 13.29 7.40
N GLU A 116 -18.86 13.43 8.72
CA GLU A 116 -17.86 12.70 9.49
C GLU A 116 -18.33 11.26 9.75
N GLY A 117 -18.05 10.38 8.79
CA GLY A 117 -18.15 8.93 8.97
C GLY A 117 -16.78 8.28 8.86
N LEU A 118 -16.54 7.24 9.66
CA LEU A 118 -15.39 6.35 9.47
C LEU A 118 -15.62 5.53 8.20
N LEU A 119 -14.70 5.65 7.26
CA LEU A 119 -14.82 5.03 5.93
C LEU A 119 -13.81 3.90 5.73
N VAL A 120 -12.64 4.02 6.36
CA VAL A 120 -11.58 3.01 6.38
C VAL A 120 -11.01 3.00 7.78
N ASP A 121 -10.75 1.83 8.34
CA ASP A 121 -10.21 1.71 9.69
C ASP A 121 -9.03 0.76 9.77
N HIS A 122 -8.05 1.12 10.60
CA HIS A 122 -6.85 0.33 10.89
C HIS A 122 -6.20 -0.31 9.64
N CYS A 123 -6.09 0.47 8.56
CA CYS A 123 -5.65 -0.02 7.26
C CYS A 123 -4.13 0.14 7.08
N PRO A 124 -3.38 -0.95 6.81
CA PRO A 124 -1.97 -0.85 6.45
C PRO A 124 -1.78 -0.09 5.14
N ALA A 125 -1.01 1.00 5.16
CA ALA A 125 -0.79 1.87 4.01
C ALA A 125 0.67 2.27 3.87
N SER A 126 1.03 2.73 2.68
CA SER A 126 2.32 3.36 2.44
C SER A 126 2.15 4.88 2.47
N LEU A 127 2.73 5.53 3.48
CA LEU A 127 2.68 6.97 3.68
C LEU A 127 4.10 7.53 3.83
N TRP A 128 4.53 8.34 2.87
CA TRP A 128 5.89 8.87 2.82
C TRP A 128 5.89 10.37 2.57
N MET A 129 6.75 11.09 3.28
CA MET A 129 6.96 12.52 3.01
C MET A 129 7.62 12.68 1.64
N THR A 130 7.03 13.51 0.78
CA THR A 130 7.57 13.82 -0.56
C THR A 130 8.26 15.16 -0.62
N GLY A 131 7.97 16.06 0.33
CA GLY A 131 8.64 17.34 0.42
C GLY A 131 7.96 18.32 1.37
N LYS A 132 8.39 19.58 1.28
CA LYS A 132 7.67 20.71 1.90
C LYS A 132 6.41 20.95 1.08
N GLY A 133 5.25 20.98 1.72
CA GLY A 133 3.98 21.26 1.03
C GLY A 133 3.89 22.71 0.55
N GLU A 134 2.81 23.03 -0.15
CA GLU A 134 2.58 24.37 -0.66
C GLU A 134 2.39 25.39 0.47
N ASP A 135 2.79 26.65 0.21
CA ASP A 135 2.48 27.77 1.10
C ASP A 135 0.97 27.98 1.14
N ARG A 136 0.31 27.38 2.13
CA ARG A 136 -0.97 27.90 2.60
C ARG A 136 -0.63 29.18 3.35
N HIS A 137 -0.84 30.33 2.71
CA HIS A 137 -0.72 31.64 3.34
C HIS A 137 -1.62 31.66 4.57
N SER A 138 -1.08 31.35 5.74
CA SER A 138 -1.75 31.51 7.03
C SER A 138 -1.90 32.99 7.39
N GLY A 139 -1.29 33.89 6.61
CA GLY A 139 -1.15 35.31 6.93
C GLY A 139 -0.19 35.59 8.09
N MET A 140 0.38 34.56 8.70
CA MET A 140 1.26 34.68 9.87
C MET A 140 2.73 34.67 9.44
N PRO A 141 3.48 35.75 9.73
CA PRO A 141 4.93 35.77 9.53
C PRO A 141 5.59 34.61 10.29
N GLY A 142 6.35 33.78 9.59
CA GLY A 142 7.10 32.65 10.18
C GLY A 142 6.37 31.30 10.23
N ALA A 143 5.16 31.17 9.66
CA ALA A 143 4.48 29.88 9.58
C ALA A 143 5.28 28.87 8.74
N LEU A 144 5.56 27.69 9.31
CA LEU A 144 6.24 26.60 8.63
C LEU A 144 5.28 25.93 7.64
N ARG A 145 5.73 25.66 6.42
CA ARG A 145 4.95 24.90 5.43
C ARG A 145 4.60 23.51 5.98
N SER A 146 3.31 23.15 5.93
CA SER A 146 2.87 21.78 6.17
C SER A 146 3.64 20.81 5.29
N GLY A 147 4.12 19.69 5.84
CA GLY A 147 4.76 18.65 5.03
C GLY A 147 3.77 18.03 4.04
N SER A 148 4.24 17.72 2.83
CA SER A 148 3.48 16.97 1.82
C SER A 148 3.85 15.48 1.89
N TYR A 149 2.84 14.63 1.79
CA TYR A 149 2.97 13.19 1.91
C TYR A 149 2.29 12.47 0.76
N MET A 150 2.92 11.42 0.24
CA MET A 150 2.33 10.49 -0.72
C MET A 150 1.76 9.29 0.02
N LEU A 151 0.47 9.08 -0.15
CA LEU A 151 -0.26 7.91 0.30
C LEU A 151 -0.45 6.92 -0.86
N HIS A 152 -0.25 5.64 -0.59
CA HIS A 152 -0.69 4.54 -1.45
C HIS A 152 -1.59 3.59 -0.67
N LEU A 153 -2.75 3.28 -1.25
CA LEU A 153 -3.72 2.33 -0.74
C LEU A 153 -4.01 1.25 -1.78
N PRO A 154 -4.35 0.02 -1.36
CA PRO A 154 -4.82 -1.00 -2.28
C PRO A 154 -6.16 -0.59 -2.90
N VAL A 155 -6.59 -1.35 -3.91
CA VAL A 155 -7.98 -1.34 -4.34
C VAL A 155 -8.85 -1.88 -3.20
N MET A 156 -9.89 -1.14 -2.83
CA MET A 156 -10.85 -1.54 -1.80
C MET A 156 -12.27 -1.56 -2.40
N PRO A 157 -13.00 -2.67 -2.32
CA PRO A 157 -14.37 -2.73 -2.79
C PRO A 157 -15.26 -1.69 -2.08
N GLY A 158 -16.04 -0.93 -2.86
CA GLY A 158 -17.02 0.02 -2.32
C GLY A 158 -16.44 1.32 -1.73
N PHE A 159 -15.11 1.49 -1.72
CA PHE A 159 -14.46 2.70 -1.21
C PHE A 159 -13.61 3.40 -2.28
N CYS A 160 -13.77 4.73 -2.35
CA CYS A 160 -12.91 5.61 -3.13
C CYS A 160 -12.48 6.79 -2.26
N LEU A 161 -11.17 7.01 -2.14
CA LEU A 161 -10.64 8.20 -1.49
C LEU A 161 -10.99 9.44 -2.33
N LYS A 162 -11.33 10.54 -1.66
CA LYS A 162 -11.67 11.81 -2.32
C LYS A 162 -10.91 12.97 -1.68
N PRO A 163 -10.65 14.05 -2.45
CA PRO A 163 -10.12 15.29 -1.88
C PRO A 163 -10.96 15.77 -0.68
N TYR A 164 -10.29 16.43 0.27
CA TYR A 164 -10.85 16.95 1.52
C TYR A 164 -11.32 15.91 2.55
N MET A 165 -11.21 14.60 2.26
CA MET A 165 -11.27 13.59 3.33
C MET A 165 -10.07 13.75 4.27
N GLN A 166 -10.21 13.22 5.48
CA GLN A 166 -9.15 13.26 6.49
C GLN A 166 -8.53 11.87 6.65
N VAL A 167 -7.20 11.83 6.71
CA VAL A 167 -6.44 10.63 7.02
C VAL A 167 -5.81 10.80 8.40
N LEU A 168 -5.96 9.81 9.25
CA LEU A 168 -5.28 9.73 10.54
C LEU A 168 -4.30 8.56 10.51
N ASP A 169 -3.10 8.74 11.05
CA ASP A 169 -2.16 7.63 11.25
C ASP A 169 -2.20 7.10 12.70
N GLU A 170 -1.56 5.96 12.92
CA GLU A 170 -1.51 5.31 14.23
C GLU A 170 -0.79 6.13 15.33
N LYS A 171 -0.10 7.22 14.95
CA LYS A 171 0.58 8.14 15.87
C LYS A 171 -0.24 9.38 16.18
N GLY A 172 -1.48 9.47 15.66
CA GLY A 172 -2.39 10.59 15.87
C GLY A 172 -2.11 11.79 14.95
N ALA A 173 -1.22 11.66 13.96
CA ALA A 173 -1.02 12.70 12.96
C ALA A 173 -2.24 12.78 12.03
N ARG A 174 -2.65 14.01 11.70
CA ARG A 174 -3.80 14.28 10.84
C ARG A 174 -3.35 14.87 9.51
N TYR A 175 -3.94 14.35 8.44
CA TYR A 175 -3.65 14.76 7.08
C TYR A 175 -4.95 15.08 6.34
N LEU A 176 -4.88 16.09 5.47
CA LEU A 176 -5.96 16.40 4.53
C LEU A 176 -5.59 15.85 3.16
N VAL A 177 -6.53 15.18 2.50
CA VAL A 177 -6.35 14.72 1.12
C VAL A 177 -6.42 15.92 0.17
N ASP A 178 -5.30 16.22 -0.51
CA ASP A 178 -5.23 17.33 -1.46
C ASP A 178 -5.62 16.86 -2.88
N THR A 179 -5.00 15.79 -3.37
CA THR A 179 -5.28 15.22 -4.69
C THR A 179 -5.33 13.70 -4.64
N VAL A 180 -6.11 13.10 -5.54
CA VAL A 180 -6.29 11.65 -5.63
C VAL A 180 -6.15 11.20 -7.07
N GLU A 181 -5.37 10.15 -7.28
CA GLU A 181 -5.27 9.37 -8.51
C GLU A 181 -5.80 7.96 -8.23
N LEU A 182 -6.91 7.62 -8.85
CA LEU A 182 -7.52 6.29 -8.78
C LEU A 182 -7.07 5.49 -10.00
N SER A 183 -6.70 4.23 -9.79
CA SER A 183 -6.32 3.31 -10.86
C SER A 183 -6.78 1.89 -10.53
N GLN A 184 -6.67 1.00 -11.52
CA GLN A 184 -6.89 -0.43 -11.31
C GLN A 184 -5.88 -1.07 -10.33
N ASN A 185 -4.77 -0.37 -10.05
CA ASN A 185 -3.66 -0.84 -9.21
C ASN A 185 -3.79 -0.39 -7.75
N GLY A 186 -4.79 0.44 -7.46
CA GLY A 186 -5.02 1.06 -6.17
C GLY A 186 -5.13 2.58 -6.27
N THR A 187 -5.02 3.23 -5.11
CA THR A 187 -5.13 4.69 -4.98
C THR A 187 -3.77 5.28 -4.64
N ARG A 188 -3.42 6.37 -5.31
CA ARG A 188 -2.31 7.25 -4.94
C ARG A 188 -2.86 8.63 -4.60
N ALA A 189 -2.40 9.24 -3.53
CA ALA A 189 -2.88 10.56 -3.12
C ALA A 189 -1.78 11.43 -2.51
N LEU A 190 -1.83 12.72 -2.79
CA LEU A 190 -1.04 13.71 -2.07
C LEU A 190 -1.85 14.23 -0.89
N LEU A 191 -1.20 14.27 0.26
CA LEU A 191 -1.76 14.76 1.51
C LEU A 191 -0.94 15.91 2.07
N SER A 192 -1.61 16.81 2.78
CA SER A 192 -0.99 17.87 3.56
C SER A 192 -1.21 17.61 5.05
N MET A 193 -0.13 17.65 5.83
CA MET A 193 -0.22 17.48 7.28
C MET A 193 -0.87 18.72 7.92
N GLN A 194 -1.86 18.51 8.76
CA GLN A 194 -2.47 19.58 9.55
C GLN A 194 -1.58 19.87 10.76
N GLN A 195 -1.08 21.10 10.87
CA GLN A 195 -0.40 21.58 12.07
C GLN A 195 -1.46 21.97 13.11
N VAL A 196 -1.23 21.58 14.36
CA VAL A 196 -2.01 22.01 15.52
C VAL A 196 -1.53 23.38 15.97
#